data_AF-A0A9D7LAU3-F1
#
_entry.id   AF-A0A9D7LAU3-F1
#
_cell.length_a   1.000
_cell.length_b   1.000
_cell.length_c   1.000
_cell.angle_alpha   90.00
_cell.angle_beta   90.00
_cell.angle_gamma   90.00
#
_symmetry.space_group_name_H-M   'P 1'
#
loop_
_entity.id
_entity.type
_entity.pdbx_description
1 polymer ?
#
loop_
_entity_poly.entity_id
_entity_poly.type
_entity_poly.pdbx_seq_one_letter_code
_entity_poly.pdbx_strand_id
1 'polypeptide(L)'
;MNVEGQSVLVTSLDTRMPVLMPAQTAAMRPARGWLRAVRTALGLSQAHVAKKVMVTKQSYGDLEHAEERGAITLNSLQRAADAMDCELVYFLVPRAKVARSFRDLAQRHDPKFKHLQASEHSMVLENQAVGDLPPRSAP
;
A
#
# COMPACT_ATOMS: atom_id res chain seq x y z
N MET A 1 3.91 21.31 8.29
CA MET A 1 3.79 20.25 9.31
C MET A 1 5.06 20.26 10.14
N ASN A 2 4.95 20.32 11.47
CA ASN A 2 6.12 20.41 12.36
C ASN A 2 6.89 19.07 12.37
N VAL A 3 8.22 19.10 12.27
CA VAL A 3 9.09 17.90 12.13
C VAL A 3 8.91 16.95 13.32
N GLU A 4 8.74 17.49 14.52
CA GLU A 4 8.51 16.73 15.75
C GLU A 4 7.18 15.95 15.70
N GLY A 5 6.11 16.59 15.23
CA GLY A 5 4.80 15.95 15.09
C GLY A 5 4.80 14.81 14.07
N GLN A 6 5.54 14.96 12.98
CA GLN A 6 5.70 13.90 11.98
C GLN A 6 6.48 12.69 12.52
N SER A 7 7.51 12.91 13.33
CA SER A 7 8.30 11.85 13.98
C SER A 7 7.46 11.00 14.94
N VAL A 8 6.58 11.64 15.72
CA VAL A 8 5.66 10.93 16.62
C VAL A 8 4.66 10.07 15.84
N LEU A 9 4.08 10.60 14.74
CA LEU A 9 3.15 9.84 13.88
C LEU A 9 3.82 8.63 13.22
N VAL A 10 5.02 8.79 12.69
CA VAL A 10 5.78 7.68 12.08
C VAL A 10 6.06 6.59 13.11
N THR A 11 6.44 6.99 14.32
CA THR A 11 6.70 6.05 15.41
C THR A 11 5.44 5.28 15.80
N SER A 12 4.28 5.94 15.91
CA SER A 12 3.02 5.28 16.26
C SER A 12 2.48 4.34 15.17
N LEU A 13 2.84 4.56 13.91
CA LEU A 13 2.58 3.60 12.83
C LEU A 13 3.51 2.38 12.92
N ASP A 14 4.79 2.61 13.17
CA ASP A 14 5.79 1.54 13.30
C ASP A 14 5.49 0.60 14.48
N THR A 15 4.92 1.10 15.58
CA THR A 15 4.54 0.23 16.72
C THR A 15 3.45 -0.79 16.37
N ARG A 16 2.63 -0.55 15.34
CA ARG A 16 1.58 -1.48 14.88
C ARG A 16 2.11 -2.53 13.91
N MET A 17 3.26 -2.28 13.28
CA MET A 17 3.82 -3.13 12.21
C MET A 17 4.04 -4.60 12.59
N PRO A 18 4.53 -4.94 13.81
CA PRO A 18 4.75 -6.33 14.19
C PRO A 18 3.48 -7.19 14.15
N VAL A 19 2.31 -6.59 14.39
CA VAL A 19 1.01 -7.28 14.34
C VAL A 19 0.44 -7.32 12.92
N LEU A 20 0.61 -6.22 12.16
CA LEU A 20 0.03 -6.11 10.82
C LEU A 20 0.77 -6.92 9.75
N MET A 21 2.10 -7.09 9.86
CA MET A 21 2.89 -7.83 8.86
C MET A 21 2.50 -9.32 8.76
N PRO A 22 2.41 -10.09 9.86
CA PRO A 22 1.93 -11.47 9.79
C PRO A 22 0.49 -11.57 9.29
N ALA A 23 -0.38 -10.64 9.70
CA ALA A 23 -1.77 -10.59 9.27
C ALA A 23 -1.89 -10.39 7.75
N GLN A 24 -1.02 -9.57 7.14
CA GLN A 24 -0.98 -9.41 5.68
C GLN A 24 -0.75 -10.74 4.96
N THR A 25 0.20 -11.54 5.44
CA THR A 25 0.54 -12.84 4.82
C THR A 25 -0.56 -13.87 5.04
N ALA A 26 -1.18 -13.89 6.22
CA ALA A 26 -2.26 -14.82 6.54
C ALA A 26 -3.58 -14.47 5.80
N ALA A 27 -3.86 -13.18 5.58
CA ALA A 27 -5.10 -12.70 4.97
C ALA A 27 -5.02 -12.57 3.44
N MET A 28 -4.33 -13.49 2.76
CA MET A 28 -4.28 -13.50 1.30
C MET A 28 -5.70 -13.53 0.72
N ARG A 29 -6.00 -12.53 -0.11
CA ARG A 29 -7.32 -12.39 -0.72
C ARG A 29 -7.67 -13.65 -1.54
N PRO A 30 -8.87 -14.23 -1.37
CA PRO A 30 -9.34 -15.32 -2.22
C PRO A 30 -9.34 -14.94 -3.71
N ALA A 31 -9.17 -15.92 -4.60
CA ALA A 31 -9.03 -15.69 -6.05
C ALA A 31 -10.18 -14.87 -6.65
N ARG A 32 -11.41 -15.10 -6.18
CA ARG A 32 -12.63 -14.40 -6.64
C ARG A 32 -13.12 -13.31 -5.67
N GLY A 33 -12.28 -12.86 -4.75
CA GLY A 33 -12.64 -11.86 -3.75
C GLY A 33 -13.31 -12.42 -2.49
N TRP A 34 -13.33 -11.61 -1.44
CA TRP A 34 -13.93 -11.93 -0.16
C TRP A 34 -15.45 -11.99 -0.24
N LEU A 35 -16.10 -11.10 -1.00
CA LEU A 35 -17.57 -11.06 -1.06
C LEU A 35 -18.13 -12.38 -1.56
N ARG A 36 -17.57 -12.90 -2.66
CA ARG A 36 -18.00 -14.18 -3.21
C ARG A 36 -17.64 -15.36 -2.31
N ALA A 37 -16.44 -15.35 -1.71
CA ALA A 37 -15.97 -16.42 -0.84
C ALA A 37 -16.88 -16.55 0.40
N VAL A 38 -17.11 -15.44 1.12
CA VAL A 38 -17.95 -15.39 2.31
C VAL A 38 -19.39 -15.74 1.97
N ARG A 39 -19.97 -15.11 0.93
CA ARG A 39 -21.34 -15.40 0.50
C ARG A 39 -21.55 -16.90 0.24
N THR A 40 -20.60 -17.53 -0.46
CA THR A 40 -20.69 -18.94 -0.81
C THR A 40 -20.50 -19.83 0.42
N ALA A 41 -19.59 -19.49 1.33
CA ALA A 41 -19.39 -20.21 2.59
C ALA A 41 -20.64 -20.17 3.49
N LEU A 42 -21.39 -19.06 3.46
CA LEU A 42 -22.66 -18.90 4.18
C LEU A 42 -23.88 -19.53 3.46
N GLY A 43 -23.69 -20.13 2.27
CA GLY A 43 -24.79 -20.71 1.49
C GLY A 43 -25.76 -19.66 0.91
N LEU A 44 -25.35 -18.39 0.82
CA LEU A 44 -26.20 -17.30 0.37
C LEU A 44 -26.18 -17.16 -1.16
N SER A 45 -27.34 -16.89 -1.76
CA SER A 45 -27.42 -16.51 -3.17
C SER A 45 -27.07 -15.02 -3.36
N GLN A 46 -26.64 -14.62 -4.56
CA GLN A 46 -26.44 -13.20 -4.88
C GLN A 46 -27.73 -12.38 -4.65
N ALA A 47 -28.90 -12.95 -4.95
CA ALA A 47 -30.18 -12.29 -4.74
C ALA A 47 -30.48 -12.05 -3.25
N HIS A 48 -30.05 -12.96 -2.37
CA HIS A 48 -30.22 -12.79 -0.93
C HIS A 48 -29.45 -11.57 -0.42
N VAL A 49 -28.16 -11.48 -0.76
CA VAL A 49 -27.32 -10.36 -0.31
C VAL A 49 -27.75 -9.05 -0.99
N ALA A 50 -28.08 -9.10 -2.29
CA ALA A 50 -28.59 -7.95 -3.04
C ALA A 50 -29.83 -7.32 -2.38
N LYS A 51 -30.75 -8.15 -1.87
CA LYS A 51 -31.92 -7.68 -1.12
C LYS A 51 -31.54 -6.93 0.14
N LYS A 52 -30.56 -7.43 0.92
CA LYS A 52 -30.09 -6.77 2.14
C LYS A 52 -29.41 -5.42 1.86
N VAL A 53 -28.67 -5.29 0.75
CA VAL A 53 -28.06 -4.00 0.35
C VAL A 53 -28.94 -3.11 -0.54
N MET A 54 -30.20 -3.51 -0.77
CA MET A 54 -31.19 -2.79 -1.60
C MET A 54 -30.72 -2.51 -3.05
N VAL A 55 -30.11 -3.51 -3.69
CA VAL A 55 -29.72 -3.45 -5.11
C VAL A 55 -30.26 -4.64 -5.89
N THR A 56 -30.12 -4.62 -7.21
CA THR A 56 -30.49 -5.77 -8.04
C THR A 56 -29.48 -6.92 -7.90
N LYS A 57 -29.91 -8.15 -8.19
CA LYS A 57 -28.99 -9.31 -8.26
C LYS A 57 -27.80 -9.04 -9.21
N GLN A 58 -28.06 -8.41 -10.35
CA GLN A 58 -27.03 -8.08 -11.33
C GLN A 58 -26.02 -7.09 -10.73
N SER A 59 -26.50 -6.00 -10.12
CA SER A 59 -25.64 -5.00 -9.46
C SER A 59 -24.77 -5.60 -8.37
N TYR A 60 -25.29 -6.56 -7.59
CA TYR A 60 -24.47 -7.29 -6.61
C TYR A 60 -23.43 -8.20 -7.28
N GLY A 61 -23.79 -8.88 -8.38
CA GLY A 61 -22.83 -9.62 -9.20
C GLY A 61 -21.70 -8.72 -9.75
N ASP A 62 -22.04 -7.50 -10.14
CA ASP A 62 -21.05 -6.50 -10.58
C ASP A 62 -20.12 -6.07 -9.44
N LEU A 63 -20.59 -6.03 -8.18
CA LEU A 63 -19.73 -5.81 -7.01
C LEU A 63 -18.72 -6.95 -6.81
N GLU A 64 -19.15 -8.22 -6.88
CA GLU A 64 -18.23 -9.36 -6.78
C GLU A 64 -17.17 -9.32 -7.88
N HIS A 65 -17.58 -9.01 -9.11
CA HIS A 65 -16.66 -8.88 -10.25
C HIS A 65 -15.73 -7.65 -10.13
N ALA A 66 -16.23 -6.54 -9.60
CA ALA A 66 -15.40 -5.37 -9.33
C ALA A 66 -14.34 -5.68 -8.26
N GLU A 67 -14.69 -6.43 -7.22
CA GLU A 67 -13.72 -6.84 -6.20
C GLU A 67 -12.63 -7.74 -6.78
N GLU A 68 -13.03 -8.77 -7.54
CA GLU A 68 -12.12 -9.70 -8.22
C GLU A 68 -11.06 -8.93 -9.03
N ARG A 69 -11.49 -7.96 -9.83
CA ARG A 69 -10.61 -7.10 -10.65
C ARG A 69 -9.90 -5.98 -9.88
N GLY A 70 -10.21 -5.77 -8.60
CA GLY A 70 -9.64 -4.68 -7.79
C GLY A 70 -10.18 -3.29 -8.09
N ALA A 71 -11.36 -3.19 -8.72
CA ALA A 71 -12.04 -1.95 -9.06
C ALA A 71 -13.15 -1.55 -8.06
N ILE A 72 -13.42 -2.39 -7.06
CA ILE A 72 -14.42 -2.08 -6.03
C ILE A 72 -13.94 -0.93 -5.13
N THR A 73 -14.86 -0.05 -4.75
CA THR A 73 -14.58 0.99 -3.75
C THR A 73 -14.66 0.40 -2.34
N LEU A 74 -13.92 0.96 -1.38
CA LEU A 74 -13.99 0.52 0.02
C LEU A 74 -15.41 0.64 0.60
N ASN A 75 -16.14 1.70 0.22
CA ASN A 75 -17.53 1.89 0.66
C ASN A 75 -18.47 0.79 0.14
N SER A 76 -18.34 0.40 -1.13
CA SER A 76 -19.15 -0.69 -1.69
C SER A 76 -18.79 -2.04 -1.07
N LEU A 77 -17.50 -2.28 -0.80
CA LEU A 77 -17.04 -3.49 -0.14
C LEU A 77 -17.56 -3.58 1.29
N GLN A 78 -17.49 -2.48 2.06
CA GLN A 78 -18.04 -2.39 3.42
C GLN A 78 -19.53 -2.68 3.43
N ARG A 79 -20.33 -1.99 2.59
CA ARG A 79 -21.78 -2.20 2.53
C ARG A 79 -22.17 -3.65 2.23
N ALA A 80 -21.42 -4.32 1.35
CA ALA A 80 -21.66 -5.72 1.01
C ALA A 80 -21.21 -6.66 2.15
N ALA A 81 -20.13 -6.34 2.86
CA ALA A 81 -19.72 -7.07 4.06
C ALA A 81 -20.76 -6.94 5.19
N ASP A 82 -21.26 -5.73 5.45
CA ASP A 82 -22.27 -5.46 6.48
C ASP A 82 -23.55 -6.29 6.24
N ALA A 83 -23.97 -6.44 4.99
CA ALA A 83 -25.12 -7.28 4.65
C ALA A 83 -24.92 -8.78 4.92
N MET A 84 -23.68 -9.23 5.03
CA MET A 84 -23.32 -10.59 5.44
C MET A 84 -22.88 -10.64 6.91
N ASP A 85 -23.20 -9.60 7.69
CA ASP A 85 -22.84 -9.49 9.11
C ASP A 85 -21.33 -9.59 9.34
N CYS A 86 -20.55 -9.07 8.38
CA CYS A 86 -19.09 -9.07 8.38
C CYS A 86 -18.55 -7.63 8.47
N GLU A 87 -17.41 -7.46 9.16
CA GLU A 87 -16.69 -6.19 9.23
C GLU A 87 -15.54 -6.16 8.20
N LEU A 88 -15.45 -5.08 7.43
CA LEU A 88 -14.28 -4.83 6.58
C LEU A 88 -13.14 -4.20 7.40
N VAL A 89 -12.10 -4.97 7.65
CA VAL A 89 -10.85 -4.48 8.26
C VAL A 89 -9.82 -4.20 7.17
N TYR A 90 -9.27 -2.98 7.13
CA TYR A 90 -8.19 -2.61 6.20
C TYR A 90 -7.02 -1.94 6.93
N PHE A 91 -5.83 -2.16 6.40
CA PHE A 91 -4.61 -1.53 6.91
C PHE A 91 -3.62 -1.29 5.78
N LEU A 92 -2.74 -0.32 5.99
CA LEU A 92 -1.64 0.00 5.09
C LEU A 92 -0.34 -0.52 5.71
N VAL A 93 0.48 -1.14 4.89
CA VAL A 93 1.85 -1.50 5.24
C VAL A 93 2.79 -1.00 4.14
N PRO A 94 4.04 -0.64 4.47
CA PRO A 94 5.05 -0.33 3.46
C PRO A 94 5.23 -1.51 2.50
N ARG A 95 5.37 -1.21 1.20
CA ARG A 95 5.72 -2.24 0.22
C ARG A 95 7.12 -2.74 0.54
N ALA A 96 7.30 -4.04 0.74
CA ALA A 96 8.60 -4.63 1.11
C ALA A 96 9.74 -4.27 0.14
N LYS A 97 9.44 -4.09 -1.15
CA LYS A 97 10.41 -3.63 -2.18
C LYS A 97 10.86 -2.17 -1.99
N VAL A 98 10.07 -1.36 -1.29
CA VAL A 98 10.27 0.09 -1.12
C VAL A 98 10.78 0.42 0.26
N ALA A 99 10.26 -0.17 1.33
CA ALA A 99 10.69 0.12 2.69
C ALA A 99 10.27 -1.01 3.66
N ARG A 100 11.00 -1.15 4.76
CA ARG A 100 10.70 -2.15 5.81
C ARG A 100 9.83 -1.61 6.95
N SER A 101 9.73 -0.30 7.09
CA SER A 101 8.93 0.39 8.11
C SER A 101 8.41 1.74 7.59
N PHE A 102 7.47 2.37 8.30
CA PHE A 102 7.03 3.73 7.97
C PHE A 102 8.13 4.76 8.19
N ARG A 103 9.06 4.50 9.12
CA ARG A 103 10.28 5.33 9.28
C ARG A 103 11.20 5.25 8.07
N ASP A 104 11.52 4.05 7.60
CA ASP A 104 12.31 3.85 6.37
C ASP A 104 11.60 4.49 5.17
N LEU A 105 10.28 4.32 5.08
CA LEU A 105 9.47 4.96 4.04
C LEU A 105 9.54 6.49 4.13
N ALA A 106 9.38 7.08 5.32
CA ALA A 106 9.45 8.53 5.52
C ALA A 106 10.82 9.09 5.12
N GLN A 107 11.91 8.41 5.48
CA GLN A 107 13.28 8.81 5.11
C GLN A 107 13.47 8.83 3.58
N ARG A 108 13.00 7.81 2.87
CA ARG A 108 13.10 7.74 1.39
C ARG A 108 12.29 8.82 0.68
N HIS A 109 11.22 9.28 1.31
CA HIS A 109 10.38 10.35 0.80
C HIS A 109 10.85 11.74 1.25
N ASP A 110 11.84 11.86 2.14
CA ASP A 110 12.41 13.14 2.57
C ASP A 110 13.12 13.83 1.38
N PRO A 111 12.73 15.07 1.01
CA PRO A 111 13.38 15.84 -0.05
C PRO A 111 14.90 16.02 0.14
N LYS A 112 15.38 16.04 1.39
CA LYS A 112 16.82 16.15 1.70
C LYS A 112 17.58 14.88 1.34
N PHE A 113 16.95 13.72 1.53
CA PHE A 113 17.53 12.42 1.16
C PHE A 113 17.62 12.24 -0.36
N LYS A 114 16.63 12.78 -1.11
CA LYS A 114 16.66 12.78 -2.59
C LYS A 114 17.82 13.58 -3.18
N HIS A 115 18.25 14.67 -2.53
CA HIS A 115 19.39 15.46 -2.99
C HIS A 115 20.73 14.76 -2.80
N LEU A 116 20.88 13.91 -1.76
CA LEU A 116 22.12 13.16 -1.53
C LEU A 116 22.39 12.13 -2.64
N GLN A 117 21.37 11.40 -3.11
CA GLN A 117 21.53 10.48 -4.27
C GLN A 117 21.84 11.21 -5.58
N ALA A 118 21.24 12.38 -5.81
CA ALA A 118 21.58 13.20 -6.99
C ALA A 118 23.04 13.68 -6.91
N SER A 119 23.53 14.01 -5.72
CA SER A 119 24.90 14.46 -5.52
C SER A 119 25.94 13.34 -5.63
N GLU A 120 25.61 12.09 -5.27
CA GLU A 120 26.48 10.93 -5.51
C GLU A 120 26.70 10.70 -7.02
N HIS A 121 25.66 10.88 -7.84
CA HIS A 121 25.80 10.81 -9.30
C HIS A 121 26.66 11.96 -9.88
N SER A 122 26.61 13.15 -9.28
CA SER A 122 27.48 14.28 -9.67
C SER A 122 28.94 14.10 -9.23
N MET A 123 29.20 13.57 -8.02
CA MET A 123 30.57 13.33 -7.54
C MET A 123 31.32 12.27 -8.36
N VAL A 124 30.60 11.28 -8.93
CA VAL A 124 31.21 10.28 -9.85
C VAL A 124 31.64 10.91 -11.18
N LEU A 125 30.93 11.94 -11.66
CA LEU A 125 31.29 12.67 -12.89
C LEU A 125 32.42 13.68 -12.66
N GLU A 126 32.50 14.30 -11.48
CA GLU A 126 33.57 15.23 -11.13
C GLU A 126 34.92 14.52 -10.91
N ASN A 127 34.93 13.33 -10.30
CA ASN A 127 36.18 12.59 -10.09
C ASN A 127 36.75 11.97 -11.39
N GLN A 128 35.98 11.95 -12.48
CA GLN A 128 36.46 11.56 -13.81
C GLN A 128 37.10 12.74 -14.57
N ALA A 129 36.87 13.99 -14.15
CA ALA A 129 37.40 15.18 -14.83
C ALA A 129 38.79 15.60 -14.33
N VAL A 130 39.24 15.13 -13.15
CA VAL A 130 40.52 15.54 -12.53
C VAL A 130 41.70 14.65 -12.97
N GLY A 131 41.45 13.58 -13.75
CA GLY A 131 42.47 12.61 -14.16
C GLY A 131 43.29 12.93 -15.41
N ASP A 132 42.94 13.96 -16.20
CA ASP A 132 43.44 14.10 -17.59
C ASP A 132 44.07 15.47 -17.90
N LEU A 133 44.83 16.04 -16.95
CA LEU A 133 45.64 17.24 -17.17
C LEU A 133 47.14 16.88 -17.14
N PRO A 134 47.84 16.90 -18.29
CA PRO A 134 49.28 16.70 -18.32
C PRO A 134 50.00 17.88 -17.64
N PRO A 135 51.14 17.63 -16.95
CA PRO A 135 51.86 18.66 -16.22
C PRO A 135 52.41 19.73 -17.17
N ARG A 136 52.09 20.99 -16.90
CA ARG A 136 52.72 22.14 -17.56
C ARG A 136 54.20 22.20 -17.15
N SER A 137 55.09 21.97 -18.11
CA SER A 137 56.49 22.34 -18.02
C SER A 137 56.62 23.87 -18.04
N ALA A 138 57.15 24.43 -16.96
CA ALA A 138 57.56 25.83 -16.82
C ALA A 138 58.98 26.03 -17.44
N PRO A 139 59.40 27.28 -17.70
CA PRO A 139 60.13 27.73 -18.90
C PRO A 139 61.54 27.17 -19.08
#